data_AF-A0AAE1NJ16-F1
#
_entry.id   AF-A0AAE1NJ16-F1
#
_cell.length_a   1.000
_cell.length_b   1.000
_cell.length_c   1.000
_cell.angle_alpha   90.00
_cell.angle_beta   90.00
_cell.angle_gamma   90.00
#
_symmetry.space_group_name_H-M   'P 1'
#
loop_
_entity.id
_entity.type
_entity.pdbx_description
1 polymer ?
#
loop_
_entity_poly.entity_id
_entity_poly.type
_entity_poly.pdbx_seq_one_letter_code
_entity_poly.pdbx_strand_id
1 'polypeptide(L)'
;MKDTVYSNNTVYSNNTVYSNNTVYSNNTVYSNNTVYSNNTVYSNNTVYSNNTVYSNNTVYSNNTVYSNNTVYSNNTVYSNNTVYSNNTVYSNNTVYSNNTVYSNNTVYSNNTVYSNNTVYSNNTVYSNNTVYSNNTVYSNNTVYSNNTVYSNNTVYSNNTVYSNNTVYSNNTVYSNNTVYSNNTVYSNNTVYSNNTVYSTLLPRN
;
A
#
# COMPACT_ATOMS: atom_id res chain seq x y z
N MET A 1 -22.40 19.87 -31.29
CA MET A 1 -21.87 19.66 -32.66
C MET A 1 -22.56 18.43 -33.26
N LYS A 2 -22.32 18.06 -34.53
CA LYS A 2 -22.87 16.81 -35.11
C LYS A 2 -21.78 15.73 -35.32
N ASP A 3 -22.08 14.71 -36.11
CA ASP A 3 -21.84 13.30 -35.78
C ASP A 3 -21.45 12.45 -37.05
N THR A 4 -20.44 11.55 -37.05
CA THR A 4 -19.70 11.09 -38.29
C THR A 4 -19.08 9.63 -38.34
N VAL A 5 -19.88 8.56 -38.49
CA VAL A 5 -19.64 7.07 -38.31
C VAL A 5 -18.93 6.28 -39.47
N TYR A 6 -17.84 5.47 -39.30
CA TYR A 6 -17.28 4.58 -40.39
C TYR A 6 -16.51 3.27 -39.97
N SER A 7 -16.88 2.09 -40.50
CA SER A 7 -16.71 0.71 -39.90
C SER A 7 -17.71 0.48 -38.73
N ASN A 8 -17.56 -0.52 -37.82
CA ASN A 8 -18.47 -0.73 -36.65
C ASN A 8 -18.41 0.41 -35.56
N ASN A 9 -18.63 1.66 -35.97
CA ASN A 9 -17.83 2.81 -35.53
C ASN A 9 -18.66 4.14 -35.47
N THR A 10 -19.26 4.52 -34.33
CA THR A 10 -20.35 5.53 -34.08
C THR A 10 -20.05 6.94 -33.41
N VAL A 11 -20.06 8.05 -34.11
CA VAL A 11 -19.33 9.30 -33.74
C VAL A 11 -20.27 10.48 -33.38
N TYR A 12 -20.60 10.88 -32.13
CA TYR A 12 -21.69 11.90 -31.88
C TYR A 12 -21.47 13.05 -30.84
N SER A 13 -21.31 14.31 -31.30
CA SER A 13 -21.21 15.62 -30.61
C SER A 13 -19.82 16.08 -30.11
N ASN A 14 -18.94 16.40 -31.08
CA ASN A 14 -17.46 16.52 -31.02
C ASN A 14 -16.74 15.13 -31.00
N ASN A 15 -17.43 14.03 -31.30
CA ASN A 15 -17.14 12.70 -30.72
C ASN A 15 -17.09 11.59 -31.75
N THR A 16 -16.41 10.47 -31.50
CA THR A 16 -15.86 9.58 -32.56
C THR A 16 -15.72 8.04 -32.23
N VAL A 17 -16.78 7.21 -32.03
CA VAL A 17 -16.67 5.72 -31.80
C VAL A 17 -16.07 4.96 -33.03
N TYR A 18 -15.15 3.97 -32.89
CA TYR A 18 -14.46 3.22 -33.98
C TYR A 18 -14.01 1.74 -33.72
N SER A 19 -14.87 0.72 -33.53
CA SER A 19 -14.48 -0.72 -33.40
C SER A 19 -13.28 -1.16 -34.29
N ASN A 20 -12.17 -1.66 -33.74
CA ASN A 20 -11.74 -1.65 -32.33
C ASN A 20 -11.07 -0.29 -32.06
N ASN A 21 -11.72 0.56 -31.26
CA ASN A 21 -11.43 1.94 -30.79
C ASN A 21 -12.72 2.73 -30.68
N THR A 22 -12.73 3.97 -30.15
CA THR A 22 -13.91 4.87 -30.00
C THR A 22 -13.59 6.23 -29.30
N VAL A 23 -14.40 7.31 -29.41
CA VAL A 23 -14.25 8.69 -28.82
C VAL A 23 -15.63 9.42 -28.65
N TYR A 24 -15.76 10.59 -27.95
CA TYR A 24 -16.79 11.17 -27.01
C TYR A 24 -16.60 12.66 -26.51
N SER A 25 -15.59 13.45 -26.93
CA SER A 25 -15.35 14.90 -26.52
C SER A 25 -16.04 15.39 -25.23
N ASN A 26 -15.46 15.14 -24.08
CA ASN A 26 -14.18 14.44 -23.95
C ASN A 26 -14.54 13.07 -23.38
N ASN A 27 -14.47 12.03 -24.24
CA ASN A 27 -14.85 10.64 -23.95
C ASN A 27 -14.32 9.63 -24.99
N THR A 28 -14.52 8.36 -24.62
CA THR A 28 -14.69 7.09 -25.37
C THR A 28 -13.51 6.29 -25.93
N VAL A 29 -13.83 5.01 -26.19
CA VAL A 29 -13.06 3.78 -25.98
C VAL A 29 -13.72 2.56 -26.64
N TYR A 30 -13.01 1.61 -27.28
CA TYR A 30 -13.43 0.18 -27.37
C TYR A 30 -12.37 -0.77 -27.99
N SER A 31 -11.46 -1.31 -27.17
CA SER A 31 -10.33 -2.20 -27.55
C SER A 31 -9.24 -1.57 -28.44
N ASN A 32 -8.01 -1.53 -27.90
CA ASN A 32 -6.77 -1.05 -28.52
C ASN A 32 -6.63 0.47 -28.72
N ASN A 33 -7.18 1.28 -27.79
CA ASN A 33 -7.12 2.75 -27.92
C ASN A 33 -6.18 3.44 -26.93
N THR A 34 -5.86 4.70 -27.23
CA THR A 34 -5.36 5.67 -26.24
C THR A 34 -6.44 6.70 -25.93
N VAL A 35 -6.73 6.90 -24.64
CA VAL A 35 -7.94 7.58 -24.15
C VAL A 35 -7.56 8.71 -23.20
N TYR A 36 -8.09 9.92 -23.40
CA TYR A 36 -7.71 11.13 -22.63
C TYR A 36 -8.91 11.88 -22.02
N SER A 37 -8.82 12.21 -20.72
CA SER A 37 -9.61 13.24 -20.00
C SER A 37 -11.14 13.15 -19.98
N ASN A 38 -11.70 12.78 -18.81
CA ASN A 38 -13.11 12.86 -18.42
C ASN A 38 -14.01 11.70 -18.91
N ASN A 39 -13.46 10.48 -19.00
CA ASN A 39 -14.06 9.39 -19.76
C ASN A 39 -14.48 8.21 -18.89
N THR A 40 -15.44 7.41 -19.36
CA THR A 40 -15.67 6.05 -18.84
C THR A 40 -15.09 5.02 -19.81
N VAL A 41 -14.26 4.09 -19.31
CA VAL A 41 -13.38 3.24 -20.14
C VAL A 41 -13.60 1.75 -19.90
N TYR A 42 -13.79 1.00 -21.00
CA TYR A 42 -13.91 -0.45 -21.05
C TYR A 42 -12.90 -1.09 -22.04
N SER A 43 -12.37 -2.27 -21.66
CA SER A 43 -11.48 -3.21 -22.36
C SER A 43 -10.26 -2.70 -23.14
N ASN A 44 -9.06 -3.09 -22.68
CA ASN A 44 -7.78 -3.14 -23.40
C ASN A 44 -7.30 -1.82 -24.03
N ASN A 45 -7.08 -0.78 -23.21
CA ASN A 45 -6.62 0.54 -23.67
C ASN A 45 -5.43 1.06 -22.85
N THR A 46 -4.88 2.19 -23.30
CA THR A 46 -4.08 3.09 -22.46
C THR A 46 -4.92 4.33 -22.11
N VAL A 47 -4.94 4.72 -20.84
CA VAL A 47 -5.89 5.72 -20.30
C VAL A 47 -5.14 6.83 -19.56
N TYR A 48 -5.47 8.09 -19.83
CA TYR A 48 -4.80 9.27 -19.28
C TYR A 48 -5.78 10.29 -18.69
N SER A 49 -5.55 10.72 -17.44
CA SER A 49 -6.20 11.85 -16.74
C SER A 49 -7.72 11.74 -16.53
N ASN A 50 -8.18 11.81 -15.28
CA ASN A 50 -9.57 12.13 -14.92
C ASN A 50 -10.65 11.17 -15.48
N ASN A 51 -10.34 9.88 -15.67
CA ASN A 51 -11.28 8.88 -16.19
C ASN A 51 -11.77 7.91 -15.10
N THR A 52 -12.84 7.18 -15.38
CA THR A 52 -13.28 6.00 -14.62
C THR A 52 -13.09 4.74 -15.48
N VAL A 53 -12.42 3.71 -14.95
CA VAL A 53 -11.94 2.55 -15.72
C VAL A 53 -12.48 1.23 -15.15
N TYR A 54 -13.15 0.44 -16.00
CA TYR A 54 -13.91 -0.77 -15.62
C TYR A 54 -13.48 -2.05 -16.36
N SER A 55 -12.23 -2.12 -16.83
CA SER A 55 -11.67 -3.37 -17.40
C SER A 55 -10.14 -3.38 -17.30
N ASN A 56 -9.47 -4.34 -17.93
CA ASN A 56 -8.01 -4.43 -17.98
C ASN A 56 -7.44 -3.40 -18.97
N ASN A 57 -6.63 -2.46 -18.49
CA ASN A 57 -6.01 -1.36 -19.24
C ASN A 57 -4.64 -1.01 -18.61
N THR A 58 -3.91 -0.08 -19.24
CA THR A 58 -2.83 0.68 -18.59
C THR A 58 -3.34 2.09 -18.28
N VAL A 59 -3.18 2.58 -17.06
CA VAL A 59 -3.87 3.79 -16.56
C VAL A 59 -2.88 4.78 -15.96
N TYR A 60 -3.00 6.06 -16.33
CA TYR A 60 -2.09 7.15 -15.97
C TYR A 60 -2.83 8.40 -15.45
N SER A 61 -2.41 8.94 -14.31
CA SER A 61 -2.83 10.24 -13.74
C SER A 61 -4.31 10.37 -13.38
N ASN A 62 -4.64 10.60 -12.10
CA ASN A 62 -5.94 11.15 -11.67
C ASN A 62 -7.21 10.35 -12.07
N ASN A 63 -7.13 9.03 -12.25
CA ASN A 63 -8.29 8.19 -12.61
C ASN A 63 -8.86 7.43 -11.41
N THR A 64 -10.07 6.93 -11.56
CA THR A 64 -10.68 5.92 -10.67
C THR A 64 -10.74 4.56 -11.37
N VAL A 65 -10.24 3.50 -10.75
CA VAL A 65 -10.01 2.19 -11.39
C VAL A 65 -10.73 1.07 -10.63
N TYR A 66 -11.64 0.37 -11.30
CA TYR A 66 -12.51 -0.70 -10.77
C TYR A 66 -12.26 -2.07 -11.44
N SER A 67 -11.04 -2.33 -11.93
CA SER A 67 -10.67 -3.60 -12.57
C SER A 67 -9.17 -3.88 -12.49
N ASN A 68 -8.70 -4.99 -13.07
CA ASN A 68 -7.31 -5.44 -12.96
C ASN A 68 -6.43 -4.79 -14.05
N ASN A 69 -5.71 -3.74 -13.69
CA ASN A 69 -4.92 -2.88 -14.59
C ASN A 69 -3.45 -2.81 -14.14
N THR A 70 -2.63 -2.15 -14.97
CA THR A 70 -1.38 -1.52 -14.50
C THR A 70 -1.64 -0.02 -14.34
N VAL A 71 -1.35 0.54 -13.16
CA VAL A 71 -1.80 1.89 -12.77
C VAL A 71 -0.63 2.76 -12.33
N TYR A 72 -0.55 3.98 -12.85
CA TYR A 72 0.53 4.94 -12.63
C TYR A 72 -0.01 6.32 -12.23
N SER A 73 0.57 6.93 -11.20
CA SER A 73 0.36 8.35 -10.80
C SER A 73 -1.06 8.76 -10.39
N ASN A 74 -1.24 9.12 -9.12
CA ASN A 74 -2.36 9.89 -8.58
C ASN A 74 -3.77 9.31 -8.81
N ASN A 75 -3.93 7.98 -8.87
CA ASN A 75 -5.24 7.33 -9.08
C ASN A 75 -5.86 6.83 -7.76
N THR A 76 -7.15 6.51 -7.82
CA THR A 76 -7.86 5.71 -6.81
C THR A 76 -8.18 4.33 -7.37
N VAL A 77 -7.81 3.26 -6.66
CA VAL A 77 -7.83 1.88 -7.18
C VAL A 77 -8.65 0.95 -6.27
N TYR A 78 -9.67 0.31 -6.82
CA TYR A 78 -10.67 -0.54 -6.14
C TYR A 78 -10.67 -2.00 -6.63
N SER A 79 -9.55 -2.49 -7.18
CA SER A 79 -9.44 -3.87 -7.68
C SER A 79 -7.99 -4.37 -7.62
N ASN A 80 -7.70 -5.57 -8.12
CA ASN A 80 -6.38 -6.19 -7.99
C ASN A 80 -5.47 -5.81 -9.18
N ASN A 81 -4.56 -4.86 -8.94
CA ASN A 81 -3.71 -4.21 -9.95
C ASN A 81 -2.22 -4.34 -9.58
N THR A 82 -1.37 -3.93 -10.53
CA THR A 82 -0.01 -3.47 -10.21
C THR A 82 -0.01 -1.94 -10.21
N VAL A 83 0.40 -1.32 -9.10
CA VAL A 83 0.24 0.12 -8.85
C VAL A 83 1.60 0.78 -8.63
N TYR A 84 1.84 1.92 -9.29
CA TYR A 84 3.09 2.69 -9.28
C TYR A 84 2.84 4.19 -9.04
N SER A 85 3.84 4.88 -8.48
CA SER A 85 3.77 6.30 -8.07
C SER A 85 2.78 6.50 -6.90
N ASN A 86 2.20 7.69 -6.71
CA ASN A 86 1.40 8.00 -5.52
C ASN A 86 -0.10 7.73 -5.78
N ASN A 87 -0.73 6.72 -5.18
CA ASN A 87 -2.15 6.39 -5.40
C ASN A 87 -2.84 6.06 -4.07
N THR A 88 -4.16 5.90 -4.11
CA THR A 88 -4.96 5.33 -3.01
C THR A 88 -5.50 3.98 -3.42
N VAL A 89 -5.24 2.93 -2.63
CA VAL A 89 -5.46 1.53 -3.03
C VAL A 89 -6.35 0.80 -2.00
N TYR A 90 -7.51 0.31 -2.45
CA TYR A 90 -8.57 -0.31 -1.64
C TYR A 90 -8.79 -1.81 -1.93
N SER A 91 -7.81 -2.50 -2.49
CA SER A 91 -7.93 -3.93 -2.86
C SER A 91 -6.56 -4.63 -2.80
N ASN A 92 -6.47 -5.88 -3.22
CA ASN A 92 -5.26 -6.69 -3.07
C ASN A 92 -4.33 -6.52 -4.29
N ASN A 93 -3.29 -5.71 -4.15
CA ASN A 93 -2.41 -5.24 -5.23
C ASN A 93 -0.94 -5.54 -4.92
N THR A 94 -0.11 -5.43 -5.95
CA THR A 94 1.34 -5.17 -5.78
C THR A 94 1.58 -3.68 -5.92
N VAL A 95 2.18 -3.05 -4.91
CA VAL A 95 2.25 -1.60 -4.77
C VAL A 95 3.70 -1.10 -4.69
N TYR A 96 4.04 -0.18 -5.59
CA TYR A 96 5.35 0.48 -5.72
C TYR A 96 5.19 2.00 -5.58
N SER A 97 6.25 2.68 -5.10
CA SER A 97 6.26 4.10 -4.74
C SER A 97 5.28 4.48 -3.60
N ASN A 98 5.00 5.77 -3.39
CA ASN A 98 4.45 6.30 -2.14
C ASN A 98 2.90 6.39 -2.16
N ASN A 99 2.21 5.32 -1.79
CA ASN A 99 0.75 5.19 -1.81
C ASN A 99 0.16 5.11 -0.40
N THR A 100 -1.17 5.24 -0.33
CA THR A 100 -1.99 4.86 0.83
C THR A 100 -2.72 3.55 0.50
N VAL A 101 -2.56 2.53 1.33
CA VAL A 101 -2.97 1.15 1.03
C VAL A 101 -3.88 0.61 2.14
N TYR A 102 -5.07 0.12 1.79
CA TYR A 102 -6.14 -0.24 2.76
C TYR A 102 -6.50 -1.73 2.86
N SER A 103 -6.01 -2.60 1.96
CA SER A 103 -6.36 -4.03 1.92
C SER A 103 -5.10 -4.91 1.97
N ASN A 104 -5.17 -6.19 1.61
CA ASN A 104 -4.03 -7.11 1.77
C ASN A 104 -3.10 -7.05 0.55
N ASN A 105 -1.97 -6.36 0.66
CA ASN A 105 -1.07 -6.05 -0.44
C ASN A 105 0.38 -6.51 -0.18
N THR A 106 1.17 -6.54 -1.25
CA THR A 106 2.64 -6.57 -1.16
C THR A 106 3.19 -5.19 -1.53
N VAL A 107 4.00 -4.61 -0.66
CA VAL A 107 4.35 -3.18 -0.70
C VAL A 107 5.88 -2.98 -0.70
N TYR A 108 6.40 -2.29 -1.72
CA TYR A 108 7.83 -2.19 -2.03
C TYR A 108 8.43 -0.77 -1.97
N SER A 109 7.76 0.22 -1.38
CA SER A 109 8.29 1.60 -1.22
C SER A 109 7.63 2.34 -0.05
N ASN A 110 7.96 3.61 0.21
CA ASN A 110 7.52 4.34 1.41
C ASN A 110 6.01 4.67 1.39
N ASN A 111 5.19 3.82 2.00
CA ASN A 111 3.71 3.89 1.99
C ASN A 111 3.12 4.16 3.39
N THR A 112 1.85 4.52 3.43
CA THR A 112 1.00 4.33 4.62
C THR A 112 0.14 3.09 4.40
N VAL A 113 0.23 2.11 5.30
CA VAL A 113 -0.31 0.76 5.08
C VAL A 113 -1.26 0.36 6.22
N TYR A 114 -2.48 -0.04 5.85
CA TYR A 114 -3.52 -0.57 6.74
C TYR A 114 -3.93 -1.98 6.27
N SER A 115 -4.57 -2.76 7.15
CA SER A 115 -4.94 -4.19 6.94
C SER A 115 -3.71 -5.12 6.87
N ASN A 116 -3.84 -6.34 6.34
CA ASN A 116 -2.82 -7.39 6.51
C ASN A 116 -1.90 -7.50 5.29
N ASN A 117 -0.71 -6.90 5.37
CA ASN A 117 0.22 -6.75 4.24
C ASN A 117 1.58 -7.39 4.48
N THR A 118 2.34 -7.55 3.39
CA THR A 118 3.79 -7.78 3.45
C THR A 118 4.52 -6.53 2.97
N VAL A 119 5.43 -6.01 3.81
CA VAL A 119 6.08 -4.69 3.64
C VAL A 119 7.59 -4.82 3.58
N TYR A 120 8.18 -4.34 2.49
CA TYR A 120 9.62 -4.41 2.17
C TYR A 120 10.31 -3.03 2.09
N SER A 121 9.81 -2.05 2.82
CA SER A 121 10.20 -0.63 2.66
C SER A 121 9.90 0.20 3.91
N ASN A 122 10.29 1.48 3.94
CA ASN A 122 10.19 2.33 5.13
C ASN A 122 8.82 3.02 5.22
N ASN A 123 7.88 2.39 5.93
CA ASN A 123 6.47 2.76 5.95
C ASN A 123 5.97 3.12 7.36
N THR A 124 4.77 3.69 7.42
CA THR A 124 3.94 3.66 8.62
C THR A 124 2.92 2.53 8.45
N VAL A 125 2.93 1.57 9.37
CA VAL A 125 2.20 0.29 9.24
C VAL A 125 1.23 0.10 10.40
N TYR A 126 -0.04 -0.19 10.08
CA TYR A 126 -1.13 -0.45 11.00
C TYR A 126 -1.77 -1.82 10.73
N SER A 127 -2.44 -2.42 11.72
CA SER A 127 -3.08 -3.75 11.65
C SER A 127 -2.07 -4.91 11.71
N ASN A 128 -2.34 -6.07 11.08
CA ASN A 128 -1.53 -7.29 11.30
C ASN A 128 -0.69 -7.64 10.05
N ASN A 129 0.57 -7.18 10.02
CA ASN A 129 1.45 -7.25 8.85
C ASN A 129 2.72 -8.06 9.12
N THR A 130 3.43 -8.41 8.04
CA THR A 130 4.84 -8.83 8.10
C THR A 130 5.72 -7.72 7.52
N VAL A 131 6.69 -7.24 8.29
CA VAL A 131 7.46 -6.02 7.99
C VAL A 131 8.96 -6.32 8.01
N TYR A 132 9.68 -6.00 6.93
CA TYR A 132 11.08 -6.39 6.73
C TYR A 132 12.12 -5.26 6.74
N SER A 133 11.70 -4.00 6.83
CA SER A 133 12.55 -2.80 6.63
C SER A 133 12.39 -1.79 7.77
N ASN A 134 12.88 -0.55 7.65
CA ASN A 134 12.87 0.39 8.78
C ASN A 134 11.54 1.18 8.85
N ASN A 135 10.58 0.71 9.65
CA ASN A 135 9.21 1.26 9.72
C ASN A 135 8.87 1.83 11.11
N THR A 136 7.75 2.56 11.17
CA THR A 136 7.00 2.75 12.40
C THR A 136 5.79 1.81 12.37
N VAL A 137 5.70 0.89 13.33
CA VAL A 137 4.74 -0.23 13.30
C VAL A 137 3.82 -0.22 14.52
N TYR A 138 2.51 -0.36 14.27
CA TYR A 138 1.44 -0.39 15.27
C TYR A 138 0.56 -1.64 15.13
N SER A 139 -0.05 -2.08 16.24
CA SER A 139 -0.94 -3.26 16.36
C SER A 139 -0.20 -4.61 16.49
N ASN A 140 -0.59 -5.69 15.80
CA ASN A 140 -0.06 -7.04 16.06
C ASN A 140 0.65 -7.59 14.80
N ASN A 141 1.93 -7.28 14.65
CA ASN A 141 2.72 -7.57 13.46
C ASN A 141 3.87 -8.55 13.76
N THR A 142 4.45 -9.12 12.71
CA THR A 142 5.78 -9.74 12.74
C THR A 142 6.76 -8.76 12.11
N VAL A 143 7.78 -8.35 12.87
CA VAL A 143 8.65 -7.22 12.50
C VAL A 143 10.12 -7.63 12.52
N TYR A 144 10.83 -7.33 11.44
CA TYR A 144 12.25 -7.56 11.24
C TYR A 144 12.99 -6.28 10.85
N SER A 145 14.28 -6.19 11.20
CA SER A 145 15.17 -5.04 10.91
C SER A 145 14.85 -3.80 11.75
N ASN A 146 15.46 -2.63 11.48
CA ASN A 146 15.51 -1.52 12.43
C ASN A 146 14.20 -0.68 12.46
N ASN A 147 13.18 -1.13 13.22
CA ASN A 147 11.89 -0.43 13.34
C ASN A 147 11.71 0.27 14.70
N THR A 148 10.75 1.19 14.75
CA THR A 148 10.10 1.60 16.00
C THR A 148 8.74 0.89 16.09
N VAL A 149 8.52 0.12 17.17
CA VAL A 149 7.39 -0.83 17.26
C VAL A 149 6.55 -0.61 18.51
N TYR A 150 5.23 -0.59 18.36
CA TYR A 150 4.26 -0.37 19.43
C TYR A 150 3.15 -1.44 19.45
N SER A 151 2.68 -1.82 20.64
CA SER A 151 1.61 -2.82 20.88
C SER A 151 2.06 -4.28 20.70
N ASN A 152 1.16 -5.25 20.60
CA ASN A 152 1.49 -6.68 20.77
C ASN A 152 2.11 -7.34 19.52
N ASN A 153 3.38 -7.04 19.21
CA ASN A 153 4.09 -7.58 18.04
C ASN A 153 5.07 -8.70 18.42
N THR A 154 5.49 -9.48 17.41
CA THR A 154 6.68 -10.33 17.49
C THR A 154 7.82 -9.63 16.74
N VAL A 155 8.93 -9.35 17.40
CA VAL A 155 9.96 -8.41 16.92
C VAL A 155 11.35 -9.03 16.93
N TYR A 156 12.10 -8.85 15.84
CA TYR A 156 13.43 -9.43 15.62
C TYR A 156 14.47 -8.37 15.19
N SER A 157 15.60 -8.34 15.89
CA SER A 157 16.85 -7.65 15.52
C SER A 157 16.80 -6.13 15.33
N ASN A 158 17.50 -5.40 16.22
CA ASN A 158 17.86 -3.98 16.08
C ASN A 158 16.70 -2.96 16.11
N ASN A 159 15.59 -3.28 16.80
CA ASN A 159 14.42 -2.42 16.92
C ASN A 159 14.44 -1.56 18.20
N THR A 160 13.63 -0.50 18.21
CA THR A 160 13.15 0.14 19.45
C THR A 160 11.69 -0.27 19.68
N VAL A 161 11.38 -0.84 20.85
CA VAL A 161 10.13 -1.60 21.08
C VAL A 161 9.41 -1.14 22.34
N TYR A 162 8.10 -0.92 22.26
CA TYR A 162 7.25 -0.43 23.34
C TYR A 162 6.00 -1.30 23.56
N SER A 163 5.77 -1.71 24.81
CA SER A 163 4.52 -2.29 25.34
C SER A 163 4.04 -3.61 24.72
N ASN A 164 4.07 -4.68 25.53
CA ASN A 164 3.37 -5.96 25.30
C ASN A 164 3.86 -6.81 24.10
N ASN A 165 5.11 -6.66 23.67
CA ASN A 165 5.71 -7.41 22.57
C ASN A 165 6.38 -8.72 23.04
N THR A 166 6.60 -9.63 22.10
CA THR A 166 7.61 -10.70 22.19
C THR A 166 8.83 -10.29 21.36
N VAL A 167 10.02 -10.23 21.95
CA VAL A 167 11.19 -9.54 21.37
C VAL A 167 12.44 -10.42 21.38
N TYR A 168 13.16 -10.48 20.26
CA TYR A 168 14.33 -11.33 20.05
C TYR A 168 15.54 -10.56 19.51
N SER A 169 16.69 -10.70 20.19
CA SER A 169 18.04 -10.26 19.76
C SER A 169 18.24 -8.77 19.49
N ASN A 170 19.17 -8.14 20.22
CA ASN A 170 19.76 -6.84 19.88
C ASN A 170 18.78 -5.64 19.80
N ASN A 171 17.66 -5.66 20.51
CA ASN A 171 16.68 -4.55 20.52
C ASN A 171 16.85 -3.67 21.76
N THR A 172 16.32 -2.44 21.70
CA THR A 172 16.05 -1.58 22.86
C THR A 172 14.57 -1.68 23.22
N VAL A 173 14.24 -2.05 24.45
CA VAL A 173 12.89 -2.51 24.82
C VAL A 173 12.36 -1.79 26.06
N TYR A 174 11.12 -1.30 26.00
CA TYR A 174 10.47 -0.52 27.05
C TYR A 174 9.13 -1.14 27.47
N SER A 175 9.00 -1.43 28.77
CA SER A 175 7.77 -1.76 29.51
C SER A 175 6.92 -2.95 28.99
N ASN A 176 6.67 -3.92 29.87
CA ASN A 176 5.71 -5.02 29.76
C ASN A 176 5.92 -5.98 28.57
N ASN A 177 7.15 -6.18 28.10
CA ASN A 177 7.47 -7.11 27.01
C ASN A 177 8.04 -8.44 27.53
N THR A 178 7.98 -9.47 26.70
CA THR A 178 8.72 -10.74 26.87
C THR A 178 9.94 -10.71 25.96
N VAL A 179 11.14 -10.87 26.51
CA VAL A 179 12.40 -10.48 25.83
C VAL A 179 13.46 -11.57 25.90
N TYR A 180 14.06 -11.91 24.75
CA TYR A 180 15.00 -13.01 24.59
C TYR A 180 16.32 -12.56 23.96
N SER A 181 17.44 -12.85 24.65
CA SER A 181 18.84 -12.74 24.17
C SER A 181 19.32 -11.35 23.75
N ASN A 182 20.37 -10.84 24.39
CA ASN A 182 21.18 -9.70 23.91
C ASN A 182 20.41 -8.38 23.70
N ASN A 183 19.35 -8.10 24.43
CA ASN A 183 18.60 -6.83 24.35
C ASN A 183 19.00 -5.86 25.48
N THR A 184 18.79 -4.57 25.24
CA THR A 184 18.80 -3.54 26.29
C THR A 184 17.36 -3.28 26.72
N VAL A 185 17.05 -3.40 28.01
CA VAL A 185 15.68 -3.51 28.51
C VAL A 185 15.44 -2.51 29.65
N TYR A 186 14.36 -1.75 29.54
CA TYR A 186 13.96 -0.72 30.49
C TYR A 186 12.58 -1.01 31.09
N SER A 187 12.43 -0.75 32.39
CA SER A 187 11.19 -0.97 33.16
C SER A 187 10.81 -2.45 33.31
N ASN A 188 9.58 -2.72 33.77
CA ASN A 188 9.09 -4.06 34.09
C ASN A 188 8.95 -4.92 32.82
N ASN A 189 9.87 -5.86 32.56
CA ASN A 189 9.77 -6.80 31.44
C ASN A 189 10.18 -8.21 31.91
N THR A 190 9.65 -9.23 31.26
CA THR A 190 10.07 -10.62 31.47
C THR A 190 11.26 -10.91 30.56
N VAL A 191 12.43 -11.18 31.14
CA VAL A 191 13.71 -11.28 30.41
C VAL A 191 14.32 -12.68 30.49
N TYR A 192 14.79 -13.18 29.36
CA TYR A 192 15.45 -14.48 29.22
C TYR A 192 16.77 -14.35 28.47
N SER A 193 17.83 -14.93 29.03
CA SER A 193 19.18 -15.04 28.45
C SER A 193 19.87 -13.71 28.12
N ASN A 194 21.02 -13.42 28.73
CA ASN A 194 21.98 -12.38 28.31
C ASN A 194 21.37 -11.01 27.92
N ASN A 195 20.40 -10.47 28.66
CA ASN A 195 19.89 -9.11 28.44
C ASN A 195 20.48 -8.13 29.46
N THR A 196 20.69 -6.88 29.06
CA THR A 196 21.07 -5.79 29.97
C THR A 196 19.80 -5.09 30.46
N VAL A 197 19.57 -5.04 31.78
CA VAL A 197 18.31 -4.57 32.37
C VAL A 197 18.52 -3.32 33.22
N TYR A 198 17.74 -2.27 32.93
CA TYR A 198 17.67 -1.02 33.67
C TYR A 198 16.26 -0.85 34.25
N SER A 199 16.09 -1.16 35.54
CA SER A 199 14.86 -0.92 36.27
C SER A 199 14.99 0.28 37.21
N THR A 200 13.92 1.07 37.33
CA THR A 200 13.79 2.05 38.41
C THR A 200 13.57 1.29 39.72
N LEU A 201 14.63 1.19 40.54
CA LEU A 201 14.51 0.77 41.94
C LEU A 201 13.61 1.76 42.67
N LEU A 202 12.34 1.42 42.87
CA LEU A 202 11.57 2.05 43.94
C LEU A 202 12.25 1.65 45.27
N PRO A 203 12.59 2.60 46.14
CA PRO A 203 13.09 2.26 47.46
C PRO A 203 12.01 1.46 48.20
N ARG A 204 12.39 0.28 48.71
CA ARG A 204 11.53 -0.49 49.62
C ARG A 204 11.40 0.30 50.93
N ASN A 205 10.21 0.81 51.20
CA ASN A 205 9.71 1.05 52.55
C ASN A 205 9.00 -0.22 53.04
#